data_AF-A0A099Z1J1-F1
#
_entry.id   AF-A0A099Z1J1-F1
#
_cell.length_a   1.000
_cell.length_b   1.000
_cell.length_c   1.000
_cell.angle_alpha   90.00
_cell.angle_beta   90.00
_cell.angle_gamma   90.00
#
_symmetry.space_group_name_H-M   'P 1'
#
loop_
_entity.id
_entity.type
_entity.pdbx_description
1 polymer ?
#
loop_
_entity_poly.entity_id
_entity_poly.type
_entity_poly.pdbx_seq_one_letter_code
_entity_poly.pdbx_strand_id
1 'polypeptide(L)'
;MAKNSLEGSKEDLSKISEEEMLRWSKEELVKRLRKVENEKMNLMVEHGNLMKDVNRRLQLHLHEIRGLKEVNQKLQDDNQELRELCCFLDDDRQKGKKLSREWQRFGRHTASVMWKEVGMYQQKLKDLEARQETLLRENVELKEMVLMLDEERSGAGSRSSIDSQASLTNLNGGSGTRDVGDGSSTSSTGSAGSPDHHHHHLHHHKPGDSKAGAMRRSMDDLSAPLHHRSIPNGLNGESCPN
;
A
#
# COMPACT_ATOMS: atom_id res chain seq x y z
N MET A 1 32.43 -14.99 -51.75
CA MET A 1 33.01 -15.46 -53.03
C MET A 1 32.74 -14.40 -54.09
N ALA A 2 33.71 -13.53 -54.38
CA ALA A 2 33.60 -12.53 -55.43
C ALA A 2 34.45 -13.00 -56.63
N LYS A 3 33.83 -13.04 -57.81
CA LYS A 3 34.46 -13.45 -59.06
C LYS A 3 35.48 -12.39 -59.47
N ASN A 4 36.72 -12.80 -59.66
CA ASN A 4 37.79 -12.03 -60.29
C ASN A 4 37.33 -11.60 -61.69
N SER A 5 37.03 -10.32 -61.87
CA SER A 5 36.82 -9.73 -63.19
C SER A 5 38.19 -9.51 -63.80
N LEU A 6 38.49 -10.34 -64.79
CA LEU A 6 39.72 -10.37 -65.58
C LEU A 6 40.16 -8.95 -65.97
N GLU A 7 41.31 -8.54 -65.44
CA GLU A 7 42.04 -7.34 -65.82
C GLU A 7 42.41 -7.41 -67.30
N GLY A 8 41.56 -6.82 -68.14
CA GLY A 8 41.98 -6.38 -69.47
C GLY A 8 43.09 -5.34 -69.27
N SER A 9 44.29 -5.66 -69.72
CA SER A 9 45.48 -4.82 -69.69
C SER A 9 45.14 -3.35 -69.97
N LYS A 10 45.07 -2.54 -68.91
CA LYS A 10 45.05 -1.07 -69.00
C LYS A 10 46.42 -0.64 -69.52
N GLU A 11 46.52 -0.48 -70.84
CA GLU A 11 47.57 0.35 -71.42
C GLU A 11 47.36 1.75 -70.85
N ASP A 12 48.16 2.07 -69.83
CA ASP A 12 48.15 3.36 -69.17
C ASP A 12 48.74 4.35 -70.19
N LEU A 13 47.87 4.99 -70.97
CA LEU A 13 48.26 5.92 -72.04
C LEU A 13 49.12 7.08 -71.53
N SER A 14 49.08 7.34 -70.21
CA SER A 14 49.98 8.26 -69.51
C SER A 14 51.46 7.84 -69.54
N LYS A 15 51.75 6.56 -69.81
CA LYS A 15 53.10 5.96 -69.85
C LYS A 15 53.64 5.79 -71.26
N ILE A 16 52.87 6.13 -72.30
CA ILE A 16 53.27 5.99 -73.70
C ILE A 16 53.93 7.30 -74.14
N SER A 17 55.15 7.24 -74.68
CA SER A 17 55.87 8.45 -75.10
C SER A 17 55.24 9.06 -76.37
N GLU A 18 55.40 10.37 -76.56
CA GLU A 18 54.92 11.07 -77.76
C GLU A 18 55.46 10.43 -79.06
N GLU A 19 56.72 9.97 -79.06
CA GLU A 19 57.35 9.33 -80.22
C GLU A 19 56.67 8.00 -80.60
N GLU A 20 56.21 7.23 -79.61
CA GLU A 20 55.48 5.98 -79.86
C GLU A 20 54.06 6.23 -80.35
N MET A 21 53.45 7.31 -79.85
CA MET A 21 52.11 7.74 -80.24
C MET A 21 52.07 8.29 -81.67
N LEU A 22 53.15 8.94 -82.13
CA LEU A 22 53.35 9.40 -83.51
C LEU A 22 53.51 8.26 -84.53
N ARG A 23 53.92 7.05 -84.09
CA ARG A 23 54.02 5.86 -84.95
C ARG A 23 52.67 5.19 -85.26
N TRP A 24 51.61 5.61 -84.58
CA TRP A 24 50.28 5.02 -84.80
C TRP A 24 49.53 5.67 -85.96
N SER A 25 48.65 4.89 -86.57
CA SER A 25 47.68 5.42 -87.53
C SER A 25 46.61 6.26 -86.84
N LYS A 26 46.02 7.19 -87.60
CA LYS A 26 44.90 8.01 -87.15
C LYS A 26 43.73 7.14 -86.65
N GLU A 27 43.47 6.03 -87.34
CA GLU A 27 42.41 5.08 -87.00
C GLU A 27 42.65 4.38 -85.65
N GLU A 28 43.89 4.01 -85.34
CA GLU A 28 44.26 3.37 -84.06
C GLU A 28 44.15 4.34 -82.88
N LEU A 29 44.60 5.58 -83.07
CA LEU A 29 44.45 6.66 -82.08
C LEU A 29 42.97 6.90 -81.76
N VAL A 30 42.10 7.00 -82.79
CA VAL A 30 40.66 7.17 -82.60
C VAL A 30 40.02 5.99 -81.89
N LYS A 31 40.41 4.74 -82.21
CA LYS A 31 39.89 3.56 -81.52
C LYS A 31 40.28 3.53 -80.04
N ARG A 32 41.54 3.84 -79.72
CA ARG A 32 42.02 3.92 -78.32
C ARG A 32 41.34 5.05 -77.55
N LEU A 33 41.19 6.24 -78.15
CA LEU A 33 40.47 7.36 -77.53
C LEU A 33 39.03 6.95 -77.16
N ARG A 34 38.28 6.38 -78.10
CA ARG A 34 36.90 5.91 -77.84
C ARG A 34 36.82 4.86 -76.75
N LYS A 35 37.82 3.96 -76.67
CA LYS A 35 37.90 2.94 -75.61
C LYS A 35 38.06 3.59 -74.24
N VAL A 36 38.99 4.54 -74.10
CA VAL A 36 39.23 5.27 -72.84
C VAL A 36 38.03 6.13 -72.46
N GLU A 37 37.39 6.80 -73.42
CA GLU A 37 36.17 7.59 -73.18
C GLU A 37 35.03 6.71 -72.64
N ASN A 38 34.84 5.52 -73.22
CA ASN A 38 33.88 4.54 -72.70
C ASN A 38 34.24 4.04 -71.31
N GLU A 39 35.52 3.73 -71.05
CA GLU A 39 35.99 3.29 -69.73
C GLU A 39 35.79 4.40 -68.68
N LYS A 40 36.10 5.65 -69.02
CA LYS A 40 35.83 6.81 -68.16
C LYS A 40 34.34 6.96 -67.88
N MET A 41 33.49 6.83 -68.89
CA MET A 41 32.03 6.88 -68.72
C MET A 41 31.54 5.76 -67.79
N ASN A 42 32.02 4.54 -67.98
CA ASN A 42 31.69 3.41 -67.11
C ASN A 42 32.15 3.64 -65.66
N LEU A 43 33.38 4.12 -65.46
CA LEU A 43 33.91 4.47 -64.13
C LEU A 43 33.09 5.58 -63.45
N MET A 44 32.63 6.58 -64.21
CA MET A 44 31.73 7.61 -63.67
C MET A 44 30.40 7.04 -63.20
N VAL A 45 29.83 6.08 -63.94
CA VAL A 45 28.59 5.39 -63.55
C VAL A 45 28.81 4.55 -62.28
N GLU A 46 29.89 3.76 -62.24
CA GLU A 46 30.25 2.95 -61.07
C GLU A 46 30.50 3.82 -59.83
N HIS A 47 31.24 4.92 -59.97
CA HIS A 47 31.44 5.88 -58.89
C HIS A 47 30.12 6.49 -58.40
N GLY A 48 29.21 6.84 -59.31
CA GLY A 48 27.88 7.33 -58.97
C GLY A 48 27.05 6.28 -58.21
N ASN A 49 27.15 5.01 -58.59
CA ASN A 49 26.47 3.91 -57.90
C ASN A 49 27.05 3.65 -56.51
N LEU A 50 28.38 3.67 -56.37
CA LEU A 50 29.05 3.56 -55.07
C LEU A 50 28.63 4.69 -54.13
N MET A 51 28.60 5.93 -54.62
CA MET A 51 28.17 7.08 -53.83
C MET A 51 26.71 6.94 -53.36
N LYS A 52 25.82 6.44 -54.23
CA LYS A 52 24.43 6.15 -53.85
C LYS A 52 24.35 5.09 -52.75
N ASP A 53 25.17 4.04 -52.82
CA ASP A 53 25.19 2.99 -51.79
C ASP A 53 25.73 3.50 -50.45
N VAL A 54 26.81 4.28 -50.47
CA VAL A 54 27.35 4.94 -49.26
C VAL A 54 26.29 5.83 -48.60
N ASN A 55 25.61 6.66 -49.39
CA ASN A 55 24.54 7.52 -48.89
C ASN A 55 23.38 6.71 -48.32
N ARG A 56 22.98 5.61 -48.98
CA ARG A 56 21.92 4.72 -48.50
C ARG A 56 22.29 4.11 -47.14
N ARG A 57 23.51 3.58 -47.00
CA ARG A 57 24.00 3.00 -45.73
C ARG A 57 24.08 4.04 -44.62
N LEU A 58 24.57 5.25 -44.94
CA LEU A 58 24.60 6.36 -44.00
C LEU A 58 23.20 6.69 -43.46
N GLN A 59 22.19 6.75 -44.34
CA GLN A 59 20.81 7.02 -43.91
C GLN A 59 20.24 5.91 -43.01
N LEU A 60 20.57 4.64 -43.28
CA LEU A 60 20.18 3.52 -42.43
C LEU A 60 20.80 3.64 -41.03
N HIS A 61 22.11 3.89 -40.93
CA HIS A 61 22.76 4.08 -39.63
C HIS A 61 22.23 5.30 -38.88
N LEU A 62 21.92 6.40 -39.58
CA LEU A 62 21.30 7.57 -38.95
C LEU A 62 19.91 7.24 -38.39
N HIS A 63 19.13 6.40 -39.07
CA HIS A 63 17.84 5.96 -38.57
C HIS A 63 17.98 5.04 -37.35
N GLU A 64 18.93 4.10 -37.39
CA GLU A 64 19.25 3.22 -36.27
C GLU A 64 19.71 4.00 -35.03
N ILE A 65 20.59 5.00 -35.21
CA ILE A 65 21.03 5.88 -34.13
C ILE A 65 19.84 6.62 -33.49
N ARG A 66 18.87 7.07 -34.28
CA ARG A 66 17.64 7.69 -33.74
C ARG A 66 16.81 6.69 -32.94
N GLY A 67 16.57 5.48 -33.47
CA GLY A 67 15.83 4.44 -32.76
C GLY A 67 16.50 4.01 -31.45
N LEU A 68 17.83 3.85 -31.44
CA LEU A 68 18.58 3.54 -30.22
C LEU A 68 18.48 4.66 -29.17
N LYS A 69 18.46 5.92 -29.60
CA LYS A 69 18.25 7.06 -28.68
C LYS A 69 16.87 7.02 -28.04
N GLU A 70 15.83 6.70 -28.79
CA GLU A 70 14.46 6.57 -28.27
C GLU A 70 14.35 5.45 -27.23
N VAL A 71 14.92 4.27 -27.53
CA VAL A 71 14.96 3.15 -26.58
C VAL A 71 15.75 3.51 -25.33
N ASN A 72 16.89 4.19 -25.47
CA ASN A 72 17.70 4.62 -24.34
C ASN A 72 16.96 5.63 -23.46
N GLN A 73 16.26 6.60 -24.07
CA GLN A 73 15.43 7.56 -23.33
C GLN A 73 14.36 6.84 -22.52
N LYS A 74 13.64 5.90 -23.13
CA LYS A 74 12.64 5.10 -22.42
C LYS A 74 13.23 4.34 -21.23
N LEU A 75 14.40 3.72 -21.40
CA LEU A 75 15.09 3.03 -20.30
C LEU A 75 15.53 3.98 -19.19
N GLN A 76 15.89 5.24 -19.51
CA GLN A 76 16.19 6.25 -18.51
C GLN A 76 14.95 6.67 -17.73
N ASP A 77 13.83 6.86 -18.43
CA ASP A 77 12.53 7.19 -17.83
C ASP A 77 12.09 6.04 -16.88
N ASP A 78 12.11 4.79 -17.36
CA ASP A 78 11.81 3.60 -16.55
C ASP A 78 12.75 3.50 -15.33
N ASN A 79 14.05 3.80 -15.48
CA ASN A 79 15.00 3.82 -14.37
C ASN A 79 14.66 4.90 -13.34
N GLN A 80 14.20 6.07 -13.79
CA GLN A 80 13.81 7.16 -12.91
C GLN A 80 12.54 6.79 -12.13
N GLU A 81 11.53 6.22 -12.79
CA GLU A 81 10.32 5.71 -12.13
C GLU A 81 10.64 4.63 -11.09
N LEU A 82 11.56 3.71 -11.39
CA LEU A 82 12.00 2.69 -10.42
C LEU A 82 12.68 3.31 -9.19
N ARG A 83 13.44 4.40 -9.36
CA ARG A 83 14.03 5.13 -8.22
C ARG A 83 12.97 5.78 -7.36
N GLU A 84 11.97 6.40 -7.98
CA GLU A 84 10.84 7.02 -7.27
C GLU A 84 10.00 5.98 -6.52
N LEU A 85 9.76 4.82 -7.15
CA LEU A 85 9.08 3.70 -6.50
C LEU A 85 9.86 3.18 -5.29
N CYS A 86 11.19 3.05 -5.39
CA CYS A 86 12.03 2.66 -4.25
C CYS A 86 11.85 3.63 -3.07
N CYS A 87 11.88 4.94 -3.33
CA CYS A 87 11.65 5.96 -2.30
C CYS A 87 10.27 5.82 -1.65
N PHE A 88 9.21 5.65 -2.46
CA PHE A 88 7.85 5.47 -1.97
C PHE A 88 7.71 4.23 -1.07
N LEU A 89 8.28 3.10 -1.49
CA LEU A 89 8.23 1.85 -0.72
C LEU A 89 9.01 1.96 0.59
N ASP A 90 10.14 2.69 0.59
CA ASP A 90 10.88 2.94 1.80
C ASP A 90 10.09 3.80 2.79
N ASP A 91 9.40 4.83 2.33
CA ASP A 91 8.52 5.66 3.16
C ASP A 91 7.37 4.83 3.75
N ASP A 92 6.74 3.98 2.94
CA ASP A 92 5.64 3.12 3.40
C ASP A 92 6.12 2.09 4.42
N ARG A 93 7.30 1.50 4.19
CA ARG A 93 7.96 0.63 5.16
C ARG A 93 8.24 1.34 6.49
N GLN A 94 8.67 2.61 6.46
CA GLN A 94 8.87 3.40 7.68
C GLN A 94 7.55 3.72 8.39
N LYS A 95 6.47 4.03 7.64
CA LYS A 95 5.12 4.20 8.19
C LYS A 95 4.62 2.92 8.87
N GLY A 96 4.80 1.76 8.23
CA GLY A 96 4.46 0.46 8.82
C GLY A 96 5.20 0.17 10.12
N LYS A 97 6.49 0.51 10.21
CA LYS A 97 7.27 0.40 11.46
C LYS A 97 6.75 1.32 12.56
N LYS A 98 6.39 2.57 12.24
CA LYS A 98 5.81 3.51 13.21
C LYS A 98 4.47 3.00 13.74
N LEU A 99 3.59 2.59 12.83
CA LEU A 99 2.28 2.03 13.18
C LEU A 99 2.41 0.79 14.07
N SER A 100 3.30 -0.14 13.75
CA SER A 100 3.55 -1.32 14.58
C SER A 100 3.99 -0.96 16.01
N ARG A 101 4.88 0.02 16.17
CA ARG A 101 5.32 0.50 17.50
C ARG A 101 4.19 1.16 18.28
N GLU A 102 3.33 1.91 17.62
CA GLU A 102 2.14 2.53 18.23
C GLU A 102 1.12 1.49 18.63
N TRP A 103 0.87 0.51 17.76
CA TRP A 103 -0.02 -0.61 18.04
C TRP A 103 0.44 -1.41 19.26
N GLN A 104 1.74 -1.70 19.38
CA GLN A 104 2.29 -2.34 20.55
C GLN A 104 2.14 -1.49 21.83
N ARG A 105 2.34 -0.17 21.74
CA ARG A 105 2.12 0.75 22.87
C ARG A 105 0.66 0.75 23.30
N PHE A 106 -0.25 0.88 22.34
CA PHE A 106 -1.69 0.82 22.55
C PHE A 106 -2.11 -0.51 23.20
N GLY A 107 -1.62 -1.64 22.69
CA GLY A 107 -1.90 -2.96 23.24
C GLY A 107 -1.44 -3.11 24.69
N ARG A 108 -0.22 -2.66 25.02
CA ARG A 108 0.27 -2.66 26.41
C ARG A 108 -0.56 -1.77 27.32
N HIS A 109 -0.91 -0.56 26.87
CA HIS A 109 -1.72 0.37 27.65
C HIS A 109 -3.10 -0.21 27.94
N THR A 110 -3.80 -0.67 26.89
CA THR A 110 -5.15 -1.24 27.01
C THR A 110 -5.15 -2.46 27.91
N ALA A 111 -4.18 -3.38 27.76
CA ALA A 111 -4.06 -4.52 28.66
C ALA A 111 -3.87 -4.07 30.12
N SER A 112 -2.97 -3.12 30.38
CA SER A 112 -2.73 -2.63 31.74
C SER A 112 -3.97 -1.98 32.37
N VAL A 113 -4.74 -1.22 31.60
CA VAL A 113 -6.01 -0.63 32.07
C VAL A 113 -7.02 -1.73 32.40
N MET A 114 -7.23 -2.68 31.48
CA MET A 114 -8.16 -3.79 31.68
C MET A 114 -7.80 -4.62 32.92
N TRP A 115 -6.51 -4.94 33.12
CA TRP A 115 -6.05 -5.67 34.31
C TRP A 115 -6.38 -4.94 35.62
N LYS A 116 -6.21 -3.62 35.65
CA LYS A 116 -6.55 -2.80 36.83
C LYS A 116 -8.05 -2.78 37.07
N GLU A 117 -8.84 -2.54 36.02
CA GLU A 117 -10.30 -2.50 36.13
C GLU A 117 -10.89 -3.84 36.58
N VAL A 118 -10.45 -4.96 35.99
CA VAL A 118 -10.84 -6.31 36.41
C VAL A 118 -10.45 -6.56 37.87
N GLY A 119 -9.22 -6.19 38.27
CA GLY A 119 -8.78 -6.31 39.66
C GLY A 119 -9.65 -5.49 40.63
N MET A 120 -10.02 -4.26 40.25
CA MET A 120 -10.93 -3.42 41.04
C MET A 120 -12.33 -4.05 41.16
N TYR A 121 -12.89 -4.57 40.07
CA TYR A 121 -14.19 -5.23 40.10
C TYR A 121 -14.17 -6.50 40.95
N GLN A 122 -13.10 -7.31 40.86
CA GLN A 122 -12.91 -8.48 41.71
C GLN A 122 -12.83 -8.11 43.19
N GLN A 123 -12.12 -7.05 43.54
CA GLN A 123 -12.07 -6.59 44.94
C GLN A 123 -13.44 -6.11 45.43
N LYS A 124 -14.16 -5.33 44.61
CA LYS A 124 -15.50 -4.85 44.95
C LYS A 124 -16.49 -6.00 45.13
N LEU A 125 -16.37 -7.06 44.32
CA LEU A 125 -17.20 -8.26 44.46
C LEU A 125 -16.96 -8.93 45.81
N LYS A 126 -15.71 -9.16 46.19
CA LYS A 126 -15.35 -9.73 47.51
C LYS A 126 -15.88 -8.89 48.68
N ASP A 127 -15.78 -7.57 48.59
CA ASP A 127 -16.30 -6.67 49.63
C ASP A 127 -17.82 -6.78 49.75
N LEU A 128 -18.54 -6.93 48.64
CA LEU A 128 -20.00 -7.12 48.63
C LEU A 128 -20.40 -8.50 49.18
N GLU A 129 -19.67 -9.56 48.83
CA GLU A 129 -19.89 -10.91 49.38
C GLU A 129 -19.72 -10.91 50.90
N ALA A 130 -18.64 -10.32 51.43
CA ALA A 130 -18.39 -10.23 52.87
C ALA A 130 -19.47 -9.42 53.63
N ARG A 131 -19.98 -8.33 53.01
CA ARG A 131 -21.09 -7.55 53.56
C ARG A 131 -22.38 -8.37 53.56
N GLN A 132 -22.66 -9.12 52.50
CA GLN A 132 -23.82 -10.00 52.41
C GLN A 132 -23.78 -11.08 53.51
N GLU A 133 -22.62 -11.70 53.75
CA GLU A 133 -22.44 -12.66 54.85
C GLU A 133 -22.69 -12.04 56.23
N THR A 134 -22.23 -10.80 56.43
CA THR A 134 -22.46 -10.08 57.69
C THR A 134 -23.93 -9.79 57.91
N LEU A 135 -24.62 -9.27 56.88
CA LEU A 135 -26.07 -9.04 56.94
C LEU A 135 -26.85 -10.35 57.17
N LEU A 136 -26.42 -11.46 56.59
CA LEU A 136 -27.05 -12.76 56.84
C LEU A 136 -26.87 -13.21 58.30
N ARG A 137 -25.69 -13.04 58.90
CA ARG A 137 -25.45 -13.33 60.32
C ARG A 137 -26.32 -12.47 61.22
N GLU A 138 -26.29 -11.15 61.02
CA GLU A 138 -27.14 -10.20 61.77
C GLU A 138 -28.63 -10.54 61.62
N ASN A 139 -29.07 -10.97 60.43
CA ASN A 139 -30.45 -11.37 60.20
C ASN A 139 -30.84 -12.64 60.97
N VAL A 140 -29.91 -13.59 61.12
CA VAL A 140 -30.12 -14.81 61.93
C VAL A 140 -30.19 -14.44 63.41
N GLU A 141 -29.24 -13.64 63.91
CA GLU A 141 -29.24 -13.16 65.30
C GLU A 141 -30.53 -12.39 65.64
N LEU A 142 -31.00 -11.53 64.73
CA LEU A 142 -32.28 -10.84 64.88
C LEU A 142 -33.47 -11.81 64.94
N LYS A 143 -33.49 -12.85 64.09
CA LYS A 143 -34.53 -13.89 64.13
C LYS A 143 -34.53 -14.65 65.45
N GLU A 144 -33.36 -14.98 65.98
CA GLU A 144 -33.23 -15.65 67.29
C GLU A 144 -33.72 -14.77 68.44
N MET A 145 -33.39 -13.48 68.44
CA MET A 145 -33.91 -12.54 69.43
C MET A 145 -35.44 -12.42 69.39
N VAL A 146 -36.03 -12.37 68.19
CA VAL A 146 -37.50 -12.33 68.04
C VAL A 146 -38.14 -13.61 68.59
N LEU A 147 -37.56 -14.79 68.30
CA LEU A 147 -38.07 -16.05 68.83
C LEU A 147 -38.05 -16.09 70.37
N MET A 148 -36.95 -15.65 70.99
CA MET A 148 -36.86 -15.58 72.46
C MET A 148 -37.91 -14.63 73.06
N LEU A 149 -38.15 -13.46 72.45
CA LEU A 149 -39.17 -12.52 72.89
C LEU A 149 -40.60 -13.08 72.74
N ASP A 150 -40.86 -13.84 71.67
CA ASP A 150 -42.14 -14.51 71.45
C ASP A 150 -42.37 -15.65 72.47
N GLU A 151 -41.33 -16.40 72.84
CA GLU A 151 -41.36 -17.42 73.88
C GLU A 151 -41.64 -16.83 75.27
N GLU A 152 -41.01 -15.71 75.64
CA GLU A 152 -41.27 -15.00 76.90
C GLU A 152 -42.72 -14.50 76.98
N ARG A 153 -43.24 -13.96 75.86
CA ARG A 153 -44.65 -13.52 75.76
C ARG A 153 -45.63 -14.69 75.86
N SER A 154 -45.24 -15.89 75.43
CA SER A 154 -46.08 -17.10 75.44
C SER A 154 -46.00 -17.87 76.77
N GLY A 155 -44.87 -17.80 77.48
CA GLY A 155 -44.65 -18.46 78.78
C GLY A 155 -45.14 -17.66 80.00
N ALA A 156 -45.21 -16.33 79.89
CA ALA A 156 -45.78 -15.44 80.90
C ALA A 156 -47.32 -15.37 80.79
N GLY A 157 -47.98 -16.50 81.08
CA GLY A 157 -49.41 -16.50 81.40
C GLY A 157 -50.32 -16.38 80.18
N SER A 158 -50.90 -17.53 79.84
CA SER A 158 -52.26 -17.65 79.33
C SER A 158 -53.20 -16.56 79.88
N ARG A 159 -53.44 -15.50 79.10
CA ARG A 159 -54.67 -14.71 79.15
C ARG A 159 -55.10 -14.44 77.72
N SER A 160 -55.93 -15.35 77.24
CA SER A 160 -56.92 -15.10 76.20
C SER A 160 -57.62 -13.76 76.42
N SER A 161 -57.59 -12.89 75.41
CA SER A 161 -58.64 -11.91 75.08
C SER A 161 -58.53 -11.71 73.56
N ILE A 162 -59.39 -12.22 72.67
CA ILE A 162 -60.79 -11.77 72.47
C ILE A 162 -60.86 -10.29 72.90
N ASP A 163 -60.62 -9.29 72.05
CA ASP A 163 -61.36 -8.97 70.83
C ASP A 163 -60.53 -8.04 69.95
N SER A 164 -60.39 -8.37 68.66
CA SER A 164 -60.22 -7.42 67.55
C SER A 164 -60.50 -8.15 66.22
N GLN A 165 -61.63 -8.85 66.18
CA GLN A 165 -62.30 -9.23 64.95
C GLN A 165 -63.60 -8.41 64.87
N ALA A 166 -63.49 -7.13 64.53
CA ALA A 166 -64.59 -6.36 63.92
C ALA A 166 -64.10 -4.98 63.46
N SER A 167 -64.34 -4.68 62.18
CA SER A 167 -64.00 -3.44 61.45
C SER A 167 -62.57 -3.47 60.90
N LEU A 168 -62.28 -3.72 59.62
CA LEU A 168 -62.99 -3.30 58.42
C LEU A 168 -62.63 -4.22 57.24
N THR A 169 -63.44 -5.25 57.00
CA THR A 169 -63.63 -5.82 55.67
C THR A 169 -64.94 -5.25 55.11
N ASN A 170 -64.81 -4.19 54.31
CA ASN A 170 -65.67 -3.86 53.15
C ASN A 170 -65.09 -2.57 52.52
N LEU A 171 -64.28 -2.73 51.48
CA LEU A 171 -64.69 -2.61 50.08
C LEU A 171 -64.98 -1.15 49.65
N ASN A 172 -64.07 -0.69 48.77
CA ASN A 172 -64.42 0.07 47.57
C ASN A 172 -64.73 1.56 47.72
N GLY A 173 -63.69 2.41 47.64
CA GLY A 173 -63.87 3.83 47.39
C GLY A 173 -62.57 4.60 47.23
N GLY A 174 -62.21 4.91 45.97
CA GLY A 174 -61.38 6.08 45.66
C GLY A 174 -59.90 5.79 45.40
N SER A 175 -59.61 5.39 44.16
CA SER A 175 -58.32 5.65 43.51
C SER A 175 -58.07 7.17 43.50
N GLY A 176 -57.39 7.67 44.53
CA GLY A 176 -56.97 9.05 44.68
C GLY A 176 -55.60 9.27 44.05
N THR A 177 -55.62 9.59 42.76
CA THR A 177 -54.65 10.41 42.02
C THR A 177 -53.53 11.06 42.84
N ARG A 178 -52.27 10.61 42.65
CA ARG A 178 -51.11 11.51 42.69
C ARG A 178 -50.22 11.24 41.49
N ASP A 179 -50.56 12.04 40.50
CA ASP A 179 -49.91 12.34 39.24
C ASP A 179 -48.67 13.23 39.46
N VAL A 180 -47.84 13.28 38.41
CA VAL A 180 -46.74 14.17 38.05
C VAL A 180 -45.36 14.03 38.73
N GLY A 181 -44.37 13.68 37.92
CA GLY A 181 -42.95 13.77 38.25
C GLY A 181 -42.04 13.35 37.09
N ASP A 182 -42.30 13.80 35.86
CA ASP A 182 -41.37 13.63 34.72
C ASP A 182 -40.32 14.75 34.73
N GLY A 183 -39.15 14.45 35.28
CA GLY A 183 -38.01 15.36 35.27
C GLY A 183 -37.37 15.45 33.88
N SER A 184 -37.94 16.26 32.99
CA SER A 184 -37.28 16.71 31.76
C SER A 184 -36.86 18.18 31.90
N SER A 185 -35.56 18.45 31.79
CA SER A 185 -35.04 19.79 31.54
C SER A 185 -34.41 19.82 30.16
N THR A 186 -35.09 20.49 29.24
CA THR A 186 -34.54 21.03 28.00
C THR A 186 -33.87 22.37 28.30
N SER A 187 -32.60 22.52 27.94
CA SER A 187 -32.00 23.82 27.68
C SER A 187 -31.30 23.78 26.32
N SER A 188 -31.89 24.50 25.38
CA SER A 188 -31.36 24.77 24.04
C SER A 188 -31.31 26.29 23.88
N THR A 189 -30.12 26.87 23.73
CA THR A 189 -29.83 28.05 22.90
C THR A 189 -28.32 28.28 22.90
N GLY A 190 -27.69 28.20 21.73
CA GLY A 190 -26.27 28.49 21.57
C GLY A 190 -25.71 28.12 20.20
N SER A 191 -26.40 28.54 19.13
CA SER A 191 -25.88 28.45 17.76
C SER A 191 -25.33 29.82 17.37
N ALA A 192 -24.01 29.91 17.28
CA ALA A 192 -23.23 30.97 16.62
C ALA A 192 -21.90 30.27 16.26
N GLY A 193 -21.67 29.87 15.01
CA GLY A 193 -21.30 30.76 13.93
C GLY A 193 -19.88 30.37 13.50
N SER A 194 -19.75 29.44 12.55
CA SER A 194 -18.51 29.26 11.78
C SER A 194 -18.62 30.10 10.51
N PRO A 195 -17.61 30.95 10.26
CA PRO A 195 -16.88 30.80 9.01
C PRO A 195 -15.38 31.10 9.18
N ASP A 196 -14.52 30.28 8.57
CA ASP A 196 -13.66 30.78 7.49
C ASP A 196 -12.88 29.63 6.84
N HIS A 197 -13.08 29.47 5.53
CA HIS A 197 -12.24 28.67 4.66
C HIS A 197 -11.25 29.61 3.98
N HIS A 198 -9.97 29.49 4.33
CA HIS A 198 -8.91 30.14 3.55
C HIS A 198 -8.81 29.52 2.15
N HIS A 199 -8.93 30.41 1.16
CA HIS A 199 -8.56 30.21 -0.23
C HIS A 199 -7.08 29.81 -0.36
N HIS A 200 -6.81 28.66 -0.98
CA HIS A 200 -5.62 28.52 -1.81
C HIS A 200 -5.98 27.85 -3.13
N HIS A 201 -5.62 28.59 -4.19
CA HIS A 201 -5.52 28.16 -5.58
C HIS A 201 -4.85 26.77 -5.69
N LEU A 202 -5.39 25.89 -6.54
CA LEU A 202 -4.86 25.64 -7.90
C LEU A 202 -5.34 24.29 -8.48
N HIS A 203 -5.53 24.27 -9.81
CA HIS A 203 -5.58 23.14 -10.75
C HIS A 203 -6.87 22.31 -10.96
N HIS A 204 -7.62 22.75 -11.98
CA HIS A 204 -7.95 21.99 -13.20
C HIS A 204 -7.44 20.54 -13.28
N HIS A 205 -8.35 19.55 -13.38
CA HIS A 205 -8.50 18.59 -14.50
C HIS A 205 -9.53 17.46 -14.16
N LYS A 206 -10.57 17.33 -15.00
CA LYS A 206 -11.32 16.07 -15.29
C LYS A 206 -10.51 15.26 -16.34
N PRO A 207 -10.72 13.95 -16.60
CA PRO A 207 -11.94 13.11 -16.52
C PRO A 207 -11.68 11.80 -15.71
N GLY A 208 -12.46 10.74 -15.58
CA GLY A 208 -13.62 10.14 -16.24
C GLY A 208 -13.80 8.73 -15.64
N ASP A 209 -14.96 8.11 -15.87
CA ASP A 209 -15.54 6.93 -15.23
C ASP A 209 -14.66 5.68 -15.02
N SER A 210 -14.91 4.92 -13.95
CA SER A 210 -15.12 3.45 -13.96
C SER A 210 -15.33 2.81 -12.57
N LYS A 211 -16.59 2.46 -12.29
CA LYS A 211 -17.07 1.17 -11.74
C LYS A 211 -16.18 0.44 -10.71
N ALA A 212 -16.37 0.70 -9.42
CA ALA A 212 -15.88 -0.17 -8.33
C ALA A 212 -16.95 -1.21 -7.95
N GLY A 213 -16.75 -2.45 -8.36
CA GLY A 213 -17.49 -3.62 -7.88
C GLY A 213 -17.09 -3.96 -6.45
N ALA A 214 -18.10 -4.22 -5.62
CA ALA A 214 -17.94 -4.71 -4.26
C ALA A 214 -17.24 -6.08 -4.27
N MET A 215 -16.11 -6.20 -3.55
CA MET A 215 -15.59 -7.51 -3.16
C MET A 215 -15.52 -7.58 -1.64
N ARG A 216 -16.39 -8.43 -1.11
CA ARG A 216 -16.54 -8.80 0.29
C ARG A 216 -15.23 -9.40 0.81
N ARG A 217 -14.77 -8.95 1.98
CA ARG A 217 -13.68 -9.60 2.72
C ARG A 217 -14.27 -10.75 3.53
N SER A 218 -13.96 -12.00 3.14
CA SER A 218 -14.14 -13.18 3.98
C SER A 218 -12.96 -13.23 4.95
N MET A 219 -13.27 -13.40 6.24
CA MET A 219 -12.30 -13.45 7.32
C MET A 219 -12.20 -14.91 7.76
N ASP A 220 -11.44 -15.72 7.04
CA ASP A 220 -11.18 -17.10 7.43
C ASP A 220 -9.74 -17.48 7.04
N ASP A 221 -8.95 -17.80 8.07
CA ASP A 221 -8.05 -18.96 8.16
C ASP A 221 -6.74 -18.61 8.90
N LEU A 222 -6.78 -18.78 10.22
CA LEU A 222 -5.60 -18.81 11.09
C LEU A 222 -5.29 -20.26 11.44
N SER A 223 -4.67 -21.00 10.52
CA SER A 223 -4.16 -22.35 10.80
C SER A 223 -2.99 -22.72 9.90
N ALA A 224 -1.76 -22.30 10.25
CA ALA A 224 -0.55 -22.87 9.63
C ALA A 224 0.55 -23.11 10.69
N PRO A 225 1.07 -24.35 10.83
CA PRO A 225 2.13 -24.67 11.81
C PRO A 225 3.48 -24.05 11.45
N LEU A 226 4.16 -23.50 12.46
CA LEU A 226 5.53 -23.00 12.40
C LEU A 226 6.52 -24.17 12.19
N HIS A 227 6.94 -24.41 10.95
CA HIS A 227 8.15 -25.18 10.69
C HIS A 227 9.37 -24.26 10.69
N HIS A 228 10.11 -24.32 11.80
CA HIS A 228 11.44 -23.78 11.98
C HIS A 228 12.39 -24.31 10.89
N ARG A 229 12.87 -23.44 9.99
CA ARG A 229 14.02 -23.74 9.13
C ARG A 229 15.10 -22.69 9.37
N SER A 230 16.00 -23.00 10.29
CA SER A 230 17.21 -22.24 10.55
C SER A 230 18.15 -22.34 9.33
N ILE A 231 18.54 -21.20 8.78
CA ILE A 231 19.60 -21.09 7.76
C ILE A 231 20.92 -20.90 8.52
N PRO A 232 21.96 -21.73 8.29
CA PRO A 232 23.26 -21.47 8.89
C PRO A 232 23.99 -20.38 8.08
N ASN A 233 24.32 -19.27 8.74
CA ASN A 233 25.31 -18.32 8.26
C ASN A 233 26.69 -18.97 8.38
N GLY A 234 27.42 -19.08 7.27
CA GLY A 234 28.81 -19.50 7.30
C GLY A 234 29.50 -19.10 6.02
N LEU A 235 30.11 -17.90 6.00
CA LEU A 235 31.27 -17.55 5.16
C LEU A 235 31.98 -16.35 5.79
N ASN A 236 32.73 -16.58 6.86
CA ASN A 236 33.90 -15.77 7.21
C ASN A 236 35.10 -16.72 7.17
N GLY A 237 35.76 -16.81 6.03
CA GLY A 237 37.12 -17.37 5.86
C GLY A 237 37.94 -16.26 5.20
N GLU A 238 38.79 -15.60 5.98
CA GLU A 238 40.23 -15.89 6.07
C GLU A 238 41.03 -15.31 4.90
N SER A 239 41.77 -14.26 5.25
CA SER A 239 42.91 -13.66 4.58
C SER A 239 43.92 -14.70 4.07
N CYS A 240 44.57 -14.43 2.93
CA CYS A 240 46.04 -14.49 2.74
C CYS A 240 46.45 -14.17 1.27
N PRO A 241 47.75 -13.93 0.96
CA PRO A 241 48.20 -12.77 0.18
C PRO A 241 48.89 -13.11 -1.15
N ASN A 242 49.04 -12.08 -2.00
CA ASN A 242 50.29 -11.68 -2.70
C ASN A 242 50.06 -10.35 -3.43
#